data_AF-A0A0V0HFJ4-F1
#
_entry.id   AF-A0A0V0HFJ4-F1
#
_cell.length_a   1.000
_cell.length_b   1.000
_cell.length_c   1.000
_cell.angle_alpha   90.00
_cell.angle_beta   90.00
_cell.angle_gamma   90.00
#
_symmetry.space_group_name_H-M   'P 1'
#
loop_
_entity.id
_entity.type
_entity.pdbx_description
1 polymer ?
#
loop_
_entity_poly.entity_id
_entity_poly.type
_entity_poly.pdbx_seq_one_letter_code
_entity_poly.pdbx_strand_id
1 'polypeptide(L)'
;MKKNGTTPTRPKVPILTHNVDLREFVNQESYFGFSASTGHFNQLNCVLRWNLTVEYFQEKNDQEKVLIISLSVGVSVLVVLLILSGYFGYFFYKKKRDDRSQSNILGALKSLPGMPRDLSLKN
;
A
#
# COMPACT_ATOMS: atom_id res chain seq x y z
N MET A 1 14.23 -18.02 54.52
CA MET A 1 13.26 -17.64 53.46
C MET A 1 12.41 -18.87 53.13
N LYS A 2 11.10 -18.87 53.40
CA LYS A 2 10.25 -20.05 53.15
C LYS A 2 10.09 -20.22 51.64
N LYS A 3 10.53 -21.36 51.08
CA LYS A 3 10.37 -21.70 49.63
C LYS A 3 8.92 -21.58 49.13
N ASN A 4 7.94 -21.65 50.05
CA ASN A 4 6.51 -21.71 49.73
C ASN A 4 5.69 -20.47 50.18
N GLY A 5 6.32 -19.33 50.50
CA GLY A 5 5.59 -18.10 50.86
C GLY A 5 4.86 -17.44 49.67
N THR A 6 4.00 -16.46 49.85
CA THR A 6 3.41 -15.70 48.72
C THR A 6 4.46 -14.81 48.03
N THR A 7 4.29 -14.52 46.74
CA THR A 7 5.15 -13.55 46.04
C THR A 7 4.79 -12.14 46.49
N PRO A 8 5.75 -11.31 46.95
CA PRO A 8 5.47 -9.93 47.32
C PRO A 8 4.88 -9.16 46.14
N THR A 9 3.93 -8.26 46.42
CA THR A 9 3.35 -7.41 45.39
C THR A 9 4.40 -6.46 44.82
N ARG A 10 4.41 -6.31 43.49
CA ARG A 10 5.29 -5.34 42.80
C ARG A 10 5.02 -3.92 43.35
N PRO A 11 6.07 -3.13 43.65
CA PRO A 11 5.89 -1.75 44.08
C PRO A 11 5.14 -0.93 43.05
N LYS A 12 4.25 -0.04 43.51
CA LYS A 12 3.50 0.88 42.62
C LYS A 12 4.39 1.97 42.03
N VAL A 13 5.42 2.37 42.77
CA VAL A 13 6.38 3.41 42.37
C VAL A 13 7.74 2.75 42.15
N PRO A 14 8.35 2.90 40.96
CA PRO A 14 9.69 2.39 40.71
C PRO A 14 10.73 3.20 41.51
N ILE A 15 11.73 2.52 42.06
CA ILE A 15 12.83 3.17 42.80
C ILE A 15 13.80 3.88 41.82
N LEU A 16 13.89 3.39 40.59
CA LEU A 16 14.69 3.96 39.50
C LEU A 16 13.90 3.87 38.20
N THR A 17 13.93 4.93 37.39
CA THR A 17 13.29 4.99 36.07
C THR A 17 14.23 5.68 35.10
N HIS A 18 14.34 5.12 33.89
CA HIS A 18 15.10 5.69 32.79
C HIS A 18 14.42 5.34 31.47
N ASN A 19 14.60 6.19 30.46
CA ASN A 19 14.15 5.92 29.10
C ASN A 19 15.31 5.33 28.31
N VAL A 20 15.15 4.13 27.78
CA VAL A 20 16.11 3.48 26.89
C VAL A 20 15.40 2.92 25.68
N ASP A 21 15.93 3.23 24.51
CA ASP A 21 15.53 2.59 23.27
C ASP A 21 16.28 1.27 23.10
N LEU A 22 15.58 0.15 23.35
CA LEU A 22 16.18 -1.18 23.27
C LEU A 22 16.69 -1.52 21.86
N ARG A 23 16.17 -0.88 20.81
CA ARG A 23 16.57 -1.15 19.41
C ARG A 23 18.03 -0.82 19.14
N GLU A 24 18.61 0.08 19.93
CA GLU A 24 20.01 0.49 19.78
C GLU A 24 21.00 -0.48 20.45
N PHE A 25 20.53 -1.33 21.36
CA PHE A 25 21.40 -2.11 22.24
C PHE A 25 21.21 -3.62 22.16
N VAL A 26 20.05 -4.11 21.74
CA VAL A 26 19.76 -5.54 21.66
C VAL A 26 19.22 -5.95 20.29
N ASN A 27 19.39 -7.23 19.97
CA ASN A 27 18.80 -7.80 18.76
C ASN A 27 17.30 -7.98 18.92
N GLN A 28 16.60 -8.00 17.78
CA GLN A 28 15.16 -8.28 17.69
C GLN A 28 14.76 -9.54 18.45
N GLU A 29 15.59 -10.58 18.36
CA GLU A 29 15.46 -11.81 19.14
C GLU A 29 16.58 -11.86 20.20
N SER A 30 16.17 -11.88 21.46
CA SER A 30 17.07 -11.85 22.62
C SER A 30 16.53 -12.73 23.74
N TYR A 31 17.44 -13.21 24.59
CA TYR A 31 17.08 -14.06 25.73
C TYR A 31 16.98 -13.24 27.01
N PHE A 32 15.88 -13.43 27.75
CA PHE A 32 15.73 -12.89 29.10
C PHE A 32 16.21 -13.93 30.12
N GLY A 33 16.97 -13.49 31.11
CA GLY A 33 17.48 -14.38 32.14
C GLY A 33 18.24 -13.66 33.24
N PHE A 34 18.92 -14.45 34.06
CA PHE A 34 19.73 -13.98 35.18
C PHE A 34 21.19 -14.36 34.95
N SER A 35 22.10 -13.47 35.32
CA SER A 35 23.53 -13.73 35.38
C SER A 35 24.06 -13.27 36.73
N ALA A 36 24.93 -14.06 37.34
CA ALA A 36 25.53 -13.77 38.62
C ALA A 36 26.91 -14.41 38.74
N SER A 37 27.79 -13.81 39.54
CA SER A 37 29.13 -14.32 39.82
C SER A 37 29.46 -14.17 41.31
N THR A 38 30.51 -14.84 41.74
CA THR A 38 31.08 -14.73 43.10
C THR A 38 32.53 -14.28 43.00
N GLY A 39 32.97 -13.44 43.94
CA GLY A 39 34.33 -12.91 43.99
C GLY A 39 35.17 -13.56 45.08
N HIS A 40 35.99 -12.75 45.76
CA HIS A 40 36.82 -13.22 46.87
C HIS A 40 36.01 -13.78 48.04
N PHE A 41 34.78 -13.30 48.23
CA PHE A 41 33.84 -13.79 49.23
C PHE A 41 32.72 -14.60 48.58
N ASN A 42 32.23 -15.59 49.33
CA ASN A 42 31.18 -16.50 48.87
C ASN A 42 29.79 -15.86 49.05
N GLN A 43 28.96 -15.99 48.03
CA GLN A 43 27.55 -15.63 48.09
C GLN A 43 26.70 -16.66 47.34
N LEU A 44 25.45 -16.83 47.77
CA LEU A 44 24.47 -17.68 47.09
C LEU A 44 23.58 -16.81 46.21
N ASN A 45 23.59 -17.08 44.91
CA ASN A 45 22.72 -16.42 43.94
C ASN A 45 21.58 -17.38 43.56
N CYS A 46 20.48 -17.36 44.31
CA CYS A 46 19.35 -18.28 44.10
C CYS A 46 18.09 -17.54 43.63
N VAL A 47 17.64 -17.83 42.40
CA VAL A 47 16.34 -17.37 41.90
C VAL A 47 15.26 -18.32 42.41
N LEU A 48 14.46 -17.87 43.37
CA LEU A 48 13.38 -18.70 43.93
C LEU A 48 12.11 -18.65 43.10
N ARG A 49 11.84 -17.51 42.44
CA ARG A 49 10.66 -17.27 41.59
C ARG A 49 10.97 -16.22 40.55
N TRP A 50 10.33 -16.36 39.39
CA TRP A 50 10.40 -15.41 38.30
C TRP A 50 9.04 -15.35 37.60
N ASN A 51 8.56 -14.15 37.34
CA ASN A 51 7.36 -13.89 36.54
C ASN A 51 7.71 -12.77 35.54
N LEU A 52 7.66 -13.10 34.26
CA LEU A 52 7.93 -12.18 33.16
C LEU A 52 6.71 -12.15 32.25
N THR A 53 6.28 -10.94 31.88
CA THR A 53 5.26 -10.72 30.87
C THR A 53 5.88 -9.89 29.76
N VAL A 54 5.76 -10.36 28.52
CA VAL A 54 6.23 -9.66 27.31
C VAL A 54 5.01 -9.48 26.41
N GLU A 55 4.78 -8.24 25.99
CA GLU A 55 3.71 -7.90 25.07
C GLU A 55 4.31 -7.63 23.70
N TYR A 56 3.79 -8.31 22.68
CA TYR A 56 4.18 -8.10 21.29
C TYR A 56 3.16 -7.21 20.61
N PHE A 57 3.61 -6.04 20.15
CA PHE A 57 2.79 -5.18 19.31
C PHE A 57 2.96 -5.63 17.86
N GLN A 58 1.87 -6.09 17.25
CA GLN A 58 1.85 -6.39 15.83
C GLN A 58 2.04 -5.08 15.06
N GLU A 59 3.09 -4.99 14.25
CA GLU A 59 3.15 -3.96 13.23
C GLU A 59 2.01 -4.20 12.25
N LYS A 60 1.13 -3.20 12.10
CA LYS A 60 0.09 -3.25 11.08
C LYS A 60 0.80 -3.37 9.74
N ASN A 61 0.56 -4.45 9.00
CA ASN A 61 1.18 -4.68 7.72
C ASN A 61 0.67 -3.66 6.69
N ASP A 62 1.31 -2.48 6.67
CA ASP A 62 0.96 -1.42 5.75
C ASP A 62 1.30 -1.82 4.29
N GLN A 63 2.16 -2.83 4.08
CA GLN A 63 2.41 -3.36 2.72
C GLN A 63 1.18 -4.05 2.13
N GLU A 64 0.39 -4.75 2.93
CA GLU A 64 -0.87 -5.36 2.45
C GLU A 64 -1.84 -4.28 1.98
N LYS A 65 -1.96 -3.18 2.74
CA LYS A 65 -2.80 -2.03 2.36
C LYS A 65 -2.29 -1.35 1.09
N VAL A 66 -0.97 -1.14 0.98
CA VAL A 66 -0.35 -0.54 -0.21
C VAL A 66 -0.60 -1.40 -1.45
N LEU A 67 -0.47 -2.72 -1.35
CA LEU A 67 -0.76 -3.64 -2.45
C LEU A 67 -2.23 -3.56 -2.88
N ILE A 68 -3.17 -3.60 -1.92
CA ILE A 68 -4.61 -3.49 -2.19
C ILE A 68 -4.93 -2.16 -2.90
N ILE A 69 -4.39 -1.04 -2.40
CA ILE A 69 -4.60 0.28 -3.00
C ILE A 69 -4.01 0.32 -4.41
N SER A 70 -2.77 -0.16 -4.61
CA SER A 70 -2.12 -0.15 -5.92
C SER A 70 -2.85 -0.97 -6.98
N LEU A 71 -3.40 -2.14 -6.59
CA LEU A 71 -4.16 -3.00 -7.49
C LEU A 71 -5.49 -2.34 -7.89
N SER A 72 -6.21 -1.75 -6.92
CA SER A 72 -7.50 -1.10 -7.17
C SER A 72 -7.40 0.10 -8.12
N VAL A 73 -6.34 0.91 -7.98
CA VAL A 73 -6.09 2.07 -8.84
C VAL A 73 -5.69 1.61 -10.24
N GLY A 74 -4.80 0.62 -10.35
CA GLY A 74 -4.36 0.09 -11.64
C GLY A 74 -5.51 -0.45 -12.50
N VAL A 75 -6.40 -1.24 -11.91
CA VAL A 75 -7.58 -1.78 -12.61
C VAL A 75 -8.53 -0.67 -13.06
N SER A 76 -8.78 0.33 -12.19
CA SER A 76 -9.68 1.44 -12.51
C SER A 76 -9.17 2.27 -13.70
N VAL A 77 -7.86 2.56 -13.74
CA VAL A 77 -7.24 3.31 -14.86
C VAL A 77 -7.33 2.53 -16.17
N LEU A 78 -7.08 1.22 -16.15
CA LEU A 78 -7.18 0.37 -17.34
C LEU A 78 -8.60 0.34 -17.92
N VAL A 79 -9.62 0.23 -17.07
CA VAL A 79 -11.03 0.24 -17.51
C VAL A 79 -11.39 1.57 -18.17
N VAL A 80 -10.97 2.71 -17.60
CA VAL A 80 -11.21 4.03 -18.19
C VAL A 80 -10.52 4.18 -19.55
N LEU A 81 -9.28 3.72 -19.67
CA LEU A 81 -8.54 3.75 -20.95
C LEU A 81 -9.22 2.90 -22.02
N LEU A 82 -9.73 1.71 -21.67
CA LEU A 82 -10.46 0.86 -22.61
C LEU A 82 -11.74 1.53 -23.10
N ILE A 83 -12.52 2.14 -22.20
CA ILE A 83 -13.74 2.88 -22.55
C ILE A 83 -13.42 4.05 -23.49
N LEU A 84 -12.40 4.85 -23.17
CA LEU A 84 -11.98 5.98 -24.00
C LEU A 84 -11.50 5.51 -25.37
N SER A 85 -10.70 4.43 -25.45
CA SER A 85 -10.23 3.88 -26.72
C SER A 85 -11.40 3.41 -27.60
N GLY A 86 -12.39 2.74 -27.00
CA GLY A 86 -13.58 2.26 -27.70
C GLY A 86 -14.44 3.41 -28.20
N TYR A 87 -14.65 4.44 -27.37
CA TYR A 87 -15.37 5.65 -27.75
C TYR A 87 -14.68 6.37 -28.91
N PHE A 88 -13.36 6.56 -28.82
CA PHE A 88 -12.58 7.23 -29.86
C PHE A 88 -12.59 6.42 -31.17
N GLY A 89 -12.40 5.10 -31.09
CA GLY A 89 -12.49 4.21 -32.24
C GLY A 89 -13.86 4.26 -32.93
N TYR A 90 -14.94 4.25 -32.14
CA TYR A 90 -16.31 4.42 -32.66
C TYR A 90 -16.51 5.78 -33.31
N PHE A 91 -16.06 6.86 -32.68
CA PHE A 91 -16.18 8.23 -33.20
C PHE A 91 -15.47 8.37 -34.56
N PHE A 92 -14.24 7.87 -34.68
CA PHE A 92 -13.49 7.89 -35.94
C PHE A 92 -14.13 7.02 -37.02
N TYR A 93 -14.65 5.84 -36.65
CA TYR A 93 -15.35 4.97 -37.59
C TYR A 93 -16.61 5.63 -38.15
N LYS A 94 -17.39 6.28 -37.29
CA LYS A 94 -18.60 7.01 -37.67
C LYS A 94 -18.25 8.20 -38.58
N LYS A 95 -17.27 9.03 -38.20
CA LYS A 95 -16.82 10.16 -39.02
C LYS A 95 -16.40 9.73 -40.43
N LYS A 96 -15.66 8.62 -40.54
CA LYS A 96 -15.25 8.07 -41.85
C LYS A 96 -16.42 7.52 -42.69
N ARG A 97 -17.56 7.17 -42.08
CA ARG A 97 -18.77 6.81 -42.82
C ARG A 97 -19.50 8.03 -43.37
N ASP A 98 -19.51 9.12 -42.60
CA ASP A 98 -20.15 10.37 -43.02
C ASP A 98 -19.40 10.99 -44.22
N ASP A 99 -18.06 10.98 -44.20
CA ASP A 99 -17.22 11.46 -45.31
C ASP A 99 -17.45 10.64 -46.62
N ARG A 100 -17.62 9.32 -46.51
CA ARG A 100 -17.92 8.46 -47.67
C ARG A 100 -19.33 8.68 -48.21
N SER A 101 -20.29 8.94 -47.32
CA SER A 101 -21.67 9.22 -47.72
C SER A 101 -21.74 10.55 -48.48
N GLN A 102 -21.05 11.59 -47.97
CA GLN A 102 -20.90 12.88 -48.65
C GLN A 102 -20.24 12.73 -50.03
N SER A 103 -19.12 12.00 -50.16
CA SER A 103 -18.45 11.82 -51.46
C SER A 103 -19.31 11.07 -52.49
N ASN A 104 -20.08 10.07 -52.05
CA ASN A 104 -20.97 9.33 -52.93
C ASN A 104 -22.14 10.20 -53.42
N ILE A 105 -22.70 11.04 -52.54
CA ILE A 105 -23.76 12.00 -52.92
C ILE A 105 -23.20 13.10 -53.84
N LEU A 106 -22.03 13.67 -53.54
CA LEU A 106 -21.34 14.65 -54.39
C LEU A 106 -20.97 14.08 -55.77
N GLY A 107 -20.50 12.83 -55.80
CA GLY A 107 -20.20 12.12 -57.04
C GLY A 107 -21.46 11.87 -57.88
N ALA A 108 -22.56 11.48 -57.23
CA ALA A 108 -23.86 11.30 -57.88
C ALA A 108 -24.41 12.63 -58.43
N LEU A 109 -24.33 13.72 -57.65
CA LEU A 109 -24.74 15.06 -58.10
C LEU A 109 -23.92 15.53 -59.31
N LYS A 110 -22.62 15.27 -59.34
CA LYS A 110 -21.73 15.60 -60.47
C LYS A 110 -22.06 14.82 -61.74
N SER A 111 -22.74 13.68 -61.64
CA SER A 111 -23.13 12.86 -62.79
C SER A 111 -24.46 13.27 -63.43
N LEU A 112 -25.22 14.21 -62.84
CA LEU A 112 -26.47 14.68 -63.43
C LEU A 112 -26.17 15.58 -64.65
N PRO A 113 -26.73 15.26 -65.84
CA PRO A 113 -26.58 16.11 -67.01
C PRO A 113 -27.33 17.44 -66.77
N GLY A 114 -26.59 18.54 -66.72
CA GLY A 114 -27.14 19.91 -66.57
C GLY A 114 -26.65 20.72 -65.37
N MET A 115 -25.72 20.23 -64.56
CA MET A 115 -25.23 20.97 -63.38
C MET A 115 -24.27 22.12 -63.79
N PRO A 116 -24.51 23.37 -63.33
CA PRO A 116 -23.62 24.50 -63.61
C PRO A 116 -22.29 24.34 -62.85
N ARG A 117 -21.17 24.63 -63.51
CA ARG A 117 -19.83 24.61 -62.91
C ARG A 117 -19.72 25.79 -61.93
N ASP A 118 -19.49 25.50 -60.65
CA ASP A 118 -19.27 26.54 -59.65
C ASP A 118 -18.05 27.40 -60.00
N LEU A 119 -18.30 28.70 -59.94
CA LEU A 119 -17.34 29.77 -60.06
C LEU A 119 -16.46 29.79 -58.80
N SER A 120 -15.15 29.68 -59.00
CA SER A 120 -14.17 29.90 -57.93
C SER A 120 -14.21 31.38 -57.51
N LEU A 121 -14.83 31.67 -56.36
CA LEU A 121 -14.66 32.95 -55.67
C LEU A 121 -13.45 32.85 -54.76
N LYS A 122 -12.37 33.46 -55.24
CA LYS A 122 -11.13 33.74 -54.52
C LYS A 122 -11.39 34.82 -53.47
N ASN A 123 -10.94 34.57 -52.24
CA ASN A 123 -10.35 35.57 -51.37
C ASN A 123 -9.24 34.92 -50.54
#